data_AF-A0A6L3T635-F1
#
_entry.id   AF-A0A6L3T635-F1
#
_cell.length_a   1.000
_cell.length_b   1.000
_cell.length_c   1.000
_cell.angle_alpha   90.00
_cell.angle_beta   90.00
_cell.angle_gamma   90.00
#
_symmetry.space_group_name_H-M   'P 1'
#
loop_
_entity.id
_entity.type
_entity.pdbx_description
1 polymer ?
#
loop_
_entity_poly.entity_id
_entity_poly.type
_entity_poly.pdbx_seq_one_letter_code
_entity_poly.pdbx_strand_id
1 'polypeptide(L)' 'MRRLNLLAALLLTAAAGACAPNPIIARDPVPAPGPEVGYVCDSRPTVLNGFYSRCDPVAREPQVVVRAKG' A
#
# COMPACT_ATOMS: atom_id res chain seq x y z
N MET A 1 13.70 -16.93 -44.77
CA MET A 1 14.03 -15.65 -44.10
C MET A 1 12.81 -14.72 -43.92
N ARG A 2 11.95 -14.51 -44.93
CA ARG A 2 10.78 -13.60 -44.83
C ARG A 2 9.80 -13.88 -43.69
N ARG A 3 9.53 -15.16 -43.37
CA ARG A 3 8.63 -15.57 -42.27
C ARG A 3 9.23 -15.30 -40.88
N LEU A 4 10.56 -15.40 -40.75
CA LEU A 4 11.26 -15.14 -39.50
C LEU A 4 11.19 -13.65 -39.13
N ASN A 5 11.34 -12.78 -40.14
CA ASN A 5 11.28 -11.33 -39.96
C ASN A 5 9.87 -10.85 -39.56
N LEU A 6 8.82 -11.52 -40.06
CA LEU A 6 7.43 -11.22 -39.68
C LEU A 6 7.15 -11.55 -38.21
N LEU A 7 7.64 -12.69 -37.73
CA LEU A 7 7.50 -13.09 -36.33
C LEU A 7 8.26 -12.14 -35.40
N ALA A 8 9.47 -11.74 -35.78
CA ALA A 8 10.24 -10.74 -35.03
C ALA A 8 9.48 -9.40 -34.94
N ALA A 9 8.91 -8.93 -36.05
CA ALA A 9 8.14 -7.69 -36.06
C ALA A 9 6.89 -7.75 -35.16
N LEU A 10 6.17 -8.88 -35.14
CA LEU A 10 5.00 -9.11 -34.28
C LEU A 10 5.36 -9.13 -32.78
N LEU A 11 6.51 -9.69 -32.42
CA LEU A 11 6.97 -9.72 -31.03
C LEU A 11 7.37 -8.32 -30.52
N LEU A 12 8.00 -7.50 -31.37
CA LEU A 12 8.36 -6.13 -30.99
C LEU A 12 7.13 -5.23 -30.79
N THR A 13 6.07 -5.39 -31.58
CA THR A 13 4.84 -4.58 -31.41
C THR A 13 4.03 -5.02 -30.20
N ALA A 14 4.03 -6.30 -29.85
CA ALA A 14 3.36 -6.82 -28.65
C ALA A 14 3.99 -6.27 -27.35
N ALA A 15 5.31 -6.09 -27.32
CA ALA A 15 6.01 -5.53 -26.16
C ALA A 15 5.68 -4.04 -25.90
N ALA A 16 5.35 -3.28 -26.95
CA ALA A 16 4.98 -1.88 -26.81
C ALA A 16 3.59 -1.68 -26.16
N GLY A 17 2.68 -2.67 -26.27
CA GLY A 17 1.38 -2.65 -25.61
C GLY A 17 1.41 -2.97 -24.11
N ALA A 18 2.48 -3.60 -23.62
CA ALA A 18 2.70 -3.88 -22.20
C ALA A 18 3.23 -2.66 -21.42
N CYS A 19 3.61 -1.59 -22.12
CA CYS A 19 4.07 -0.32 -21.55
C CYS A 19 2.98 0.75 -21.54
N ALA A 20 1.69 0.38 -21.48
CA ALA A 20 0.68 1.33 -21.09
C ALA A 20 0.95 1.73 -19.63
N PRO A 21 1.10 3.03 -19.30
CA PRO A 21 1.29 3.45 -17.92
C PRO A 21 0.12 2.90 -17.11
N ASN A 22 0.44 2.18 -16.04
CA ASN A 22 -0.53 1.59 -15.12
C ASN A 22 -1.55 2.70 -14.78
N PRO A 23 -2.86 2.51 -15.00
CA PRO A 23 -3.82 3.56 -14.73
C PRO A 23 -3.64 4.06 -13.31
N ILE A 24 -3.51 5.38 -13.13
CA ILE A 24 -3.45 6.00 -11.81
C ILE A 24 -4.86 5.83 -11.23
N ILE A 25 -5.06 4.72 -10.53
CA ILE A 25 -6.26 4.49 -9.73
C ILE A 25 -6.13 5.42 -8.53
N ALA A 26 -6.80 6.57 -8.60
CA ALA A 26 -7.03 7.41 -7.43
C ALA A 26 -7.92 6.61 -6.48
N ARG A 27 -7.29 5.87 -5.56
CA ARG A 27 -8.00 5.29 -4.42
C ARG A 27 -8.43 6.47 -3.56
N ASP A 28 -9.69 6.47 -3.16
CA ASP A 28 -10.15 7.43 -2.17
C ASP A 28 -9.20 7.41 -0.98
N PRO A 29 -8.73 8.59 -0.51
CA PRO A 29 -7.85 8.65 0.64
C PRO A 29 -8.53 7.94 1.80
N VAL A 30 -7.82 6.98 2.39
CA VAL A 30 -8.27 6.36 3.63
C VAL A 30 -8.48 7.49 4.64
N PRO A 31 -9.67 7.62 5.26
CA PRO A 31 -9.93 8.65 6.24
C PRO A 31 -8.84 8.65 7.29
N ALA A 32 -8.36 9.84 7.66
CA ALA A 32 -7.40 9.96 8.74
C ALA A 32 -7.98 9.30 10.00
N PRO A 33 -7.17 8.54 10.76
CA PRO A 33 -7.61 8.00 12.03
C PRO A 33 -8.16 9.12 12.91
N GLY A 34 -9.27 8.85 13.61
CA GLY A 34 -9.84 9.83 14.54
C GLY A 34 -8.89 10.14 15.69
N PRO A 35 -9.07 11.26 16.40
CA PRO A 35 -8.20 11.69 17.51
C PRO A 35 -8.08 10.66 18.64
N GLU A 36 -9.04 9.74 18.74
CA GLU A 36 -9.09 8.62 19.67
C GLU A 36 -8.10 7.49 19.36
N VAL A 37 -7.50 7.47 18.16
CA VAL A 37 -6.56 6.44 17.73
C VAL A 37 -5.12 6.94 17.89
N GLY A 38 -4.39 6.36 18.83
CA GLY A 38 -2.93 6.45 18.92
C GLY A 38 -2.25 5.29 18.21
N TYR A 39 -0.94 5.38 18.01
CA TYR A 39 -0.11 4.28 17.49
C TYR A 39 1.07 4.04 18.43
N VAL A 40 1.32 2.77 18.72
CA VAL A 40 2.55 2.35 19.40
C VAL A 40 3.42 1.67 18.35
N CYS A 41 4.66 2.14 18.22
CA CYS A 41 5.59 1.65 17.23
C CYS A 41 6.77 0.96 17.90
N ASP A 42 7.06 -0.26 17.45
CA ASP A 42 8.23 -1.03 17.85
C ASP A 42 9.13 -1.27 16.65
N SER A 43 10.44 -1.19 16.86
CA SER A 43 11.44 -1.43 15.82
C SER A 43 12.43 -2.49 16.26
N ARG A 44 12.73 -3.44 15.36
CA ARG A 44 13.71 -4.50 15.60
C ARG A 44 14.81 -4.46 14.54
N PRO A 45 16.09 -4.51 14.96
CA PRO A 45 17.18 -4.60 14.01
C PRO A 45 17.19 -5.95 13.31
N THR A 46 17.63 -5.97 12.07
CA THR A 46 17.87 -7.18 11.29
C THR A 46 19.38 -7.38 11.09
N VAL A 47 19.78 -8.61 10.75
CA VAL A 47 21.18 -8.99 10.54
C VAL A 47 21.88 -8.25 9.39
N LEU A 48 21.13 -7.61 8.48
CA LEU A 48 21.68 -6.91 7.31
C LEU A 48 21.65 -5.37 7.47
N ASN A 49 21.87 -4.85 8.68
CA ASN A 49 21.78 -3.41 9.00
C ASN A 49 20.42 -2.79 8.59
N GLY A 50 19.36 -3.58 8.62
CA GLY A 50 18.00 -3.11 8.39
C GLY A 50 17.23 -2.99 9.69
N PHE A 51 16.08 -2.32 9.63
CA PHE A 51 15.11 -2.27 10.71
C PHE A 51 13.75 -2.69 10.19
N TYR A 52 13.07 -3.55 10.93
CA TYR A 52 11.66 -3.81 10.72
C TYR A 52 10.87 -3.07 11.80
N SER A 53 10.01 -2.16 11.37
CA SER A 53 9.13 -1.41 12.27
C SER A 53 7.70 -1.88 12.10
N ARG A 54 7.00 -2.03 13.22
CA ARG A 54 5.55 -2.31 13.26
C ARG A 54 4.90 -1.26 14.13
N CYS A 55 3.79 -0.70 13.65
CA CYS A 55 2.97 0.23 14.41
C CYS A 55 1.56 -0.33 14.50
N ASP A 56 1.11 -0.59 15.73
CA ASP A 56 -0.22 -1.12 16.00
C ASP A 56 -1.13 0.01 16.55
N PRO A 57 -2.40 0.08 16.13
CA PRO A 57 -3.33 1.09 16.62
C PRO A 57 -3.73 0.79 18.07
N VAL A 58 -3.79 1.83 18.89
CA VAL A 58 -4.22 1.75 20.30
C VAL A 58 -5.26 2.84 20.58
N ALA A 59 -6.23 2.54 21.44
CA ALA A 59 -7.14 3.56 21.94
C ALA A 59 -6.36 4.54 22.85
N ARG A 60 -6.38 5.82 22.53
CA ARG A 60 -5.67 6.86 23.31
C ARG A 60 -6.30 7.09 24.68
N GLU A 61 -7.62 7.00 24.76
CA GLU A 61 -8.40 7.18 25.98
C GLU A 61 -9.35 6.00 26.16
N PRO A 62 -9.61 5.58 27.41
CA PRO A 62 -10.67 4.61 27.67
C PRO A 62 -12.01 5.19 27.20
N GLN A 63 -12.73 4.47 26.34
CA GLN A 63 -14.08 4.85 25.95
C GLN A 63 -15.03 4.70 27.15
N VAL A 64 -15.12 5.74 27.98
CA VAL A 64 -16.05 5.79 29.10
C VAL A 64 -17.38 6.32 28.57
N VAL A 65 -18.30 5.43 28.22
CA VAL A 65 -19.67 5.81 27.86
C VAL A 65 -20.41 6.17 29.15
N VAL A 66 -20.48 7.47 29.47
CA VAL A 66 -21.29 7.96 30.60
C VAL A 66 -22.76 7.89 30.20
N ARG A 67 -23.46 6.83 30.61
CA ARG A 67 -24.93 6.77 30.51
C ARG A 67 -25.53 7.49 31.72
N ALA A 68 -26.05 8.69 31.51
CA ALA A 68 -26.94 9.29 32.49
C ALA A 68 -28.24 8.49 32.54
N LYS A 69 -28.60 7.93 33.70
CA LYS A 69 -29.99 7.52 33.96
C LYS A 69 -30.80 8.79 34.20
N GLY A 70 -31.88 8.96 33.44
CA GLY A 70 -32.90 9.97 33.69
C GLY A 70 -33.70 9.70 34.94
#